data_AF-A0A5B1R990-F1
#
_entry.id   AF-A0A5B1R990-F1
#
_cell.length_a   1.000
_cell.length_b   1.000
_cell.length_c   1.000
_cell.angle_alpha   90.00
_cell.angle_beta   90.00
_cell.angle_gamma   90.00
#
_symmetry.space_group_name_H-M   'P 1'
#
loop_
_entity.id
_entity.type
_entity.pdbx_description
1 polymer ?
#
loop_
_entity_poly.entity_id
_entity_poly.type
_entity_poly.pdbx_seq_one_letter_code
_entity_poly.pdbx_strand_id
1 'polypeptide(L)'
;MTTTPTQAQTPKGEEDSSIFAWELSPYKKPTSFVSRFFWGWRVWFEATFVFTLMEPWEKLFMVTIMGGFMLLIGTGIVKYLPYHLAFLYQRALYYLLGQEQADWASLQRAGTTLFGALGNVSGKGEL
;
A
#
# COMPACT_ATOMS: atom_id res chain seq x y z
N MET A 1 -12.88 -45.87 -42.05
CA MET A 1 -12.74 -45.97 -40.58
C MET A 1 -11.95 -44.75 -40.13
N THR A 2 -12.63 -43.73 -39.63
CA THR A 2 -12.04 -42.42 -39.30
C THR A 2 -12.32 -42.18 -37.83
N THR A 3 -11.30 -42.35 -36.98
CA THR A 3 -11.42 -42.13 -35.53
C THR A 3 -11.05 -40.68 -35.23
N THR A 4 -12.06 -39.85 -35.00
CA THR A 4 -11.94 -38.50 -34.44
C THR A 4 -11.39 -38.60 -33.01
N PRO A 5 -10.31 -37.89 -32.64
CA PRO A 5 -9.90 -37.82 -31.24
C PRO A 5 -10.92 -36.96 -30.47
N THR A 6 -11.69 -37.63 -29.62
CA THR A 6 -12.55 -37.05 -28.59
C THR A 6 -11.72 -36.10 -27.72
N GLN A 7 -11.96 -34.79 -27.83
CA GLN A 7 -11.47 -33.84 -26.84
C GLN A 7 -12.21 -34.09 -25.52
N ALA A 8 -11.49 -34.60 -24.53
CA ALA A 8 -11.96 -34.75 -23.17
C ALA A 8 -12.21 -33.35 -22.58
N GLN A 9 -13.47 -33.05 -22.30
CA GLN A 9 -13.86 -31.91 -21.48
C GLN A 9 -13.47 -32.24 -20.03
N THR A 10 -12.44 -31.60 -19.51
CA THR A 10 -12.12 -31.63 -18.07
C THR A 10 -13.15 -30.78 -17.29
N PRO A 11 -13.62 -31.26 -16.13
CA PRO A 11 -14.61 -30.54 -15.33
C PRO A 11 -14.04 -29.21 -14.81
N LYS A 12 -14.77 -28.15 -15.11
CA LYS A 12 -14.40 -26.72 -15.01
C LYS A 12 -14.35 -26.17 -13.57
N GLY A 13 -14.16 -27.00 -12.55
CA GLY A 13 -14.44 -26.59 -11.17
C GLY A 13 -13.61 -27.21 -10.05
N GLU A 14 -12.62 -28.07 -10.35
CA GLU A 14 -11.91 -28.82 -9.29
C GLU A 14 -10.39 -28.59 -9.26
N GLU A 15 -9.78 -27.94 -10.27
CA GLU A 15 -8.33 -27.69 -10.32
C GLU A 15 -7.89 -26.31 -9.76
N ASP A 16 -8.85 -25.48 -9.36
CA ASP A 16 -8.60 -24.13 -8.83
C ASP A 16 -8.04 -24.13 -7.39
N SER A 17 -7.94 -25.30 -6.74
CA SER A 17 -7.35 -25.46 -5.40
C SER A 17 -5.86 -25.79 -5.43
N SER A 18 -5.14 -25.37 -6.46
CA SER A 18 -3.69 -25.37 -6.46
C SER A 18 -3.22 -24.21 -5.56
N ILE A 19 -2.26 -24.43 -4.65
CA ILE A 19 -1.67 -23.36 -3.80
C ILE A 19 -1.17 -22.16 -4.65
N PHE A 20 -0.88 -22.42 -5.93
CA PHE A 20 -0.45 -21.46 -6.95
C PHE A 20 -1.57 -20.98 -7.89
N ALA A 21 -2.85 -21.24 -7.62
CA ALA A 21 -3.96 -20.72 -8.44
C ALA A 21 -3.96 -19.17 -8.51
N TRP A 22 -3.42 -18.51 -7.49
CA TRP A 22 -3.18 -17.07 -7.49
C TRP A 22 -2.01 -16.61 -8.40
N GLU A 23 -1.04 -17.50 -8.69
CA GLU A 23 0.03 -17.23 -9.68
C GLU A 23 -0.49 -17.38 -11.11
N LEU A 24 -1.42 -18.31 -11.34
CA LEU A 24 -2.04 -18.59 -12.64
C LEU A 24 -3.26 -17.72 -12.95
N SER A 25 -3.70 -16.87 -12.02
CA SER A 25 -4.84 -16.00 -12.26
C SER A 25 -4.56 -15.12 -13.50
N PRO A 26 -5.43 -15.16 -14.53
CA PRO A 26 -5.15 -14.46 -15.77
C PRO A 26 -4.99 -12.98 -15.47
N TYR A 27 -4.03 -12.32 -16.15
CA TYR A 27 -3.77 -10.87 -16.19
C TYR A 27 -5.04 -10.10 -16.64
N LYS A 28 -6.11 -10.16 -15.84
CA LYS A 28 -7.41 -9.60 -16.13
C LYS A 28 -7.36 -8.17 -15.64
N LYS A 29 -7.35 -7.22 -16.58
CA LYS A 29 -7.21 -5.80 -16.25
C LYS A 29 -8.29 -5.40 -15.22
N PRO A 30 -7.90 -4.94 -14.02
CA PRO A 30 -8.86 -4.60 -12.98
C PRO A 30 -9.72 -3.41 -13.39
N THR A 31 -11.03 -3.53 -13.13
CA THR A 31 -12.04 -2.51 -13.41
C THR A 31 -12.13 -1.44 -12.32
N SER A 32 -11.67 -1.74 -11.10
CA SER A 32 -11.70 -0.81 -9.96
C SER A 32 -10.37 -0.05 -9.75
N PHE A 33 -10.45 1.15 -9.16
CA PHE A 33 -9.29 2.01 -8.94
C PHE A 33 -8.29 1.39 -7.94
N VAL A 34 -8.81 0.82 -6.85
CA VAL A 34 -7.99 0.15 -5.82
C VAL A 34 -7.30 -1.08 -6.40
N SER A 35 -8.02 -1.91 -7.15
CA SER A 35 -7.42 -3.09 -7.78
C SER A 35 -6.38 -2.72 -8.84
N ARG A 36 -6.51 -1.59 -9.55
CA ARG A 36 -5.45 -1.08 -10.45
C ARG A 36 -4.19 -0.67 -9.70
N PHE A 37 -4.34 -0.02 -8.54
CA PHE A 37 -3.19 0.39 -7.74
C PHE A 37 -2.42 -0.81 -7.19
N PHE A 38 -3.13 -1.77 -6.57
CA PHE A 38 -2.50 -3.00 -6.07
C PHE A 38 -1.92 -3.85 -7.20
N TRP A 39 -2.54 -3.83 -8.38
CA TRP A 39 -2.01 -4.51 -9.55
C TRP A 39 -0.69 -3.91 -10.03
N GLY A 40 -0.61 -2.59 -10.18
CA GLY A 40 0.62 -1.91 -10.54
C GLY A 40 1.72 -2.13 -9.50
N TRP A 41 1.36 -2.07 -8.22
CA TRP A 41 2.29 -2.31 -7.12
C TRP A 41 2.83 -3.75 -7.15
N ARG A 42 1.96 -4.74 -7.35
CA ARG A 42 2.34 -6.15 -7.49
C ARG A 42 3.29 -6.38 -8.68
N VAL A 43 2.92 -5.89 -9.86
CA VAL A 43 3.73 -6.07 -11.08
C VAL A 43 5.09 -5.38 -10.95
N TRP A 44 5.13 -4.18 -10.34
CA TRP A 44 6.38 -3.49 -10.07
C TRP A 44 7.28 -4.27 -9.10
N PHE A 45 6.70 -4.88 -8.06
CA PHE A 45 7.41 -5.77 -7.15
C PHE A 45 7.92 -7.04 -7.83
N GLU A 46 7.12 -7.67 -8.70
CA GLU A 46 7.54 -8.83 -9.49
C GLU A 46 8.71 -8.50 -10.43
N ALA A 47 8.71 -7.31 -11.02
CA ALA A 47 9.77 -6.85 -11.94
C ALA A 47 11.08 -6.47 -11.25
N THR A 48 11.05 -5.86 -10.06
CA THR A 48 12.26 -5.40 -9.36
C THR A 48 13.11 -6.53 -8.81
N PHE A 49 12.49 -7.64 -8.40
CA PHE A 49 13.19 -8.77 -7.79
C PHE A 49 13.28 -10.01 -8.68
N VAL A 50 12.79 -9.93 -9.93
CA VAL A 50 12.80 -11.03 -10.90
C VAL A 50 12.22 -12.32 -10.31
N PHE A 51 11.07 -12.19 -9.62
CA PHE A 51 10.42 -13.33 -8.97
C PHE A 51 9.94 -14.41 -9.94
N THR A 52 9.91 -14.10 -11.24
CA THR A 52 9.51 -15.02 -12.31
C THR A 52 10.52 -16.14 -12.57
N LEU A 53 11.77 -15.99 -12.09
CA LEU A 53 12.84 -16.98 -12.30
C LEU A 53 13.17 -17.78 -11.02
N MET A 54 12.57 -17.42 -9.90
CA MET A 54 12.93 -17.92 -8.59
C MET A 54 12.02 -19.07 -8.17
N GLU A 55 12.57 -20.09 -7.51
CA GLU A 55 11.76 -21.20 -7.03
C GLU A 55 10.74 -20.72 -5.97
N PRO A 56 9.58 -21.40 -5.82
CA PRO A 56 8.50 -20.93 -4.95
C PRO A 56 8.91 -20.73 -3.48
N TRP A 57 9.85 -21.54 -2.98
CA TRP A 57 10.32 -21.45 -1.60
C TRP A 57 11.25 -20.23 -1.38
N GLU A 58 12.14 -19.94 -2.32
CA GLU A 58 13.07 -18.80 -2.29
C GLU A 58 12.28 -17.49 -2.37
N LYS A 59 11.26 -17.45 -3.23
CA LYS A 59 10.30 -16.34 -3.33
C LYS A 59 9.63 -16.08 -1.98
N LEU A 60 9.18 -17.12 -1.28
CA LEU A 60 8.58 -16.99 0.05
C LEU A 60 9.56 -16.41 1.08
N PHE A 61 10.82 -16.86 1.04
CA PHE A 61 11.87 -16.34 1.93
C PHE A 61 12.16 -14.86 1.68
N MET A 62 12.29 -14.44 0.42
CA MET A 62 12.55 -13.03 0.11
C MET A 62 11.37 -12.12 0.45
N VAL A 63 10.13 -12.56 0.21
CA VAL A 63 8.94 -11.77 0.57
C VAL A 63 8.83 -11.59 2.09
N THR A 64 9.15 -12.62 2.88
CA THR A 64 9.11 -12.52 4.36
C THR A 64 10.19 -11.57 4.89
N ILE A 65 11.42 -11.66 4.38
CA ILE A 65 12.51 -10.75 4.77
C ILE A 65 12.18 -9.31 4.37
N MET A 66 11.81 -9.08 3.11
CA MET A 66 11.49 -7.74 2.61
C MET A 66 10.28 -7.15 3.33
N GLY A 67 9.25 -7.95 3.59
CA GLY A 67 8.10 -7.57 4.41
C GLY A 67 8.53 -7.18 5.82
N GLY A 68 9.42 -7.96 6.44
CA GLY A 68 10.01 -7.65 7.74
C GLY A 68 10.76 -6.32 7.75
N PHE A 69 11.61 -6.07 6.76
CA PHE A 69 12.31 -4.78 6.61
C PHE A 69 11.34 -3.62 6.38
N MET A 70 10.31 -3.79 5.55
CA MET A 70 9.32 -2.74 5.32
C MET A 70 8.49 -2.45 6.57
N LEU A 71 8.15 -3.46 7.36
CA LEU A 71 7.49 -3.26 8.66
C LEU A 71 8.44 -2.58 9.65
N LEU A 72 9.72 -2.93 9.67
CA LEU A 72 10.70 -2.29 10.55
C LEU A 72 10.94 -0.83 10.17
N ILE A 73 11.04 -0.54 8.87
CA ILE A 73 11.14 0.84 8.35
C ILE A 73 9.85 1.59 8.64
N GLY A 74 8.68 0.99 8.38
CA GLY A 74 7.39 1.63 8.62
C GLY A 74 7.17 1.95 10.10
N THR A 75 7.46 1.01 11.00
CA THR A 75 7.39 1.23 12.45
C THR A 75 8.44 2.23 12.92
N GLY A 76 9.65 2.18 12.35
CA GLY A 76 10.70 3.17 12.55
C GLY A 76 10.23 4.57 12.18
N ILE A 77 9.67 4.75 10.97
CA ILE A 77 9.10 6.03 10.53
C ILE A 77 8.00 6.48 11.49
N VAL A 78 7.00 5.65 11.80
CA VAL A 78 5.87 6.06 12.64
C VAL A 78 6.32 6.45 14.06
N LYS A 79 7.31 5.77 14.65
CA LYS A 79 7.79 6.09 15.99
C LYS A 79 8.86 7.18 16.03
N TYR A 80 9.79 7.18 15.07
CA TYR A 80 10.99 8.03 15.09
C TYR A 80 10.76 9.36 14.37
N LEU A 81 10.06 9.34 13.23
CA LEU A 81 9.83 10.54 12.42
C LEU A 81 9.10 11.67 13.17
N PRO A 82 8.02 11.44 13.95
CA PRO A 82 7.35 12.55 14.65
C PRO A 82 8.23 13.20 15.71
N TYR A 83 9.09 12.42 16.38
CA TYR A 83 10.05 12.93 17.36
C TYR A 83 11.08 13.85 16.70
N HIS A 84 11.61 13.46 15.54
CA HIS A 84 12.58 14.27 14.80
C HIS A 84 11.96 15.51 14.14
N LEU A 85 10.74 15.40 13.63
CA LEU A 85 10.01 16.53 13.05
C LEU A 85 9.73 17.62 14.08
N ALA A 86 9.34 17.26 15.30
CA ALA A 86 9.09 18.24 16.37
C ALA A 86 10.34 19.08 16.68
N PHE A 87 11.51 18.42 16.75
CA PHE A 87 12.78 19.09 16.98
C PHE A 87 13.22 19.98 15.81
N LEU A 88 13.12 19.48 14.58
CA LEU A 88 13.43 20.25 13.37
C LEU A 88 12.50 21.45 13.21
N TYR A 89 11.23 21.28 13.55
CA TYR A 89 10.22 22.32 13.47
C TYR A 89 10.52 23.50 14.42
N GLN A 90 10.87 23.21 15.68
CA GLN A 90 11.27 24.23 16.65
C GLN A 90 12.48 25.05 16.16
N ARG A 91 13.48 24.36 15.60
CA ARG A 91 14.66 25.04 15.04
C ARG A 91 14.31 25.85 13.80
N ALA A 92 13.52 25.30 12.87
CA ALA A 92 13.10 26.00 11.66
C ALA A 92 12.30 27.27 12.01
N LEU A 93 11.41 27.21 12.99
CA LEU A 93 10.66 28.37 13.49
C LEU A 93 11.57 29.42 14.13
N TYR A 94 12.56 29.00 14.92
CA TYR A 94 13.55 29.92 15.50
C TYR A 94 14.28 30.70 14.41
N TYR A 95 14.71 30.03 13.34
CA TYR A 95 15.41 30.67 12.24
C TYR A 95 14.51 31.51 11.33
N LEU A 96 13.24 31.13 11.14
CA LEU A 96 12.31 31.82 10.25
C LEU A 96 11.58 32.99 10.91
N LEU A 97 11.17 32.86 12.17
CA LEU A 97 10.36 33.86 12.88
C LEU A 97 11.12 34.57 14.01
N GLY A 98 12.30 34.08 14.41
CA GLY A 98 13.05 34.65 15.54
C GLY A 98 12.35 34.53 16.90
N GLN A 99 11.18 33.86 16.96
CA GLN A 99 10.44 33.61 18.19
C GLN A 99 10.80 32.25 18.76
N GLU A 100 11.24 32.23 20.02
CA GLU A 100 11.65 31.03 20.75
C GLU A 100 10.49 30.05 21.01
N GLN A 101 9.24 30.50 20.89
CA GLN A 101 8.04 29.75 21.31
C GLN A 101 6.84 30.08 20.40
N ALA A 102 6.82 29.59 19.16
CA ALA A 102 5.51 29.47 18.49
C ALA A 102 4.81 28.27 19.14
N ASP A 103 3.91 28.56 20.08
CA ASP A 103 3.17 27.58 20.87
C ASP A 103 2.59 26.49 19.96
N TRP A 104 3.11 25.27 20.09
CA TRP A 104 2.61 24.10 19.36
C TRP A 104 1.09 23.90 19.55
N ALA A 105 0.58 24.32 20.72
CA ALA A 105 -0.84 24.35 21.03
C ALA A 105 -1.65 25.25 20.09
N SER A 106 -1.07 26.33 19.56
CA SER A 106 -1.74 27.22 18.59
C SER A 106 -1.88 26.56 17.21
N LEU A 107 -0.88 25.78 16.78
CA LEU A 107 -0.93 25.03 15.52
C LEU A 107 -1.85 23.83 15.59
N GLN A 108 -1.90 23.11 16.72
CA GLN A 108 -2.90 22.08 16.90
C GLN A 108 -4.31 22.65 16.89
N ARG A 109 -4.53 23.80 17.54
CA ARG A 109 -5.82 24.51 17.50
C ARG A 109 -6.15 24.98 16.08
N ALA A 110 -5.17 25.47 15.32
CA ALA A 110 -5.37 25.86 13.93
C ALA A 110 -5.69 24.64 13.03
N GLY A 111 -4.96 23.53 13.18
CA GLY A 111 -5.20 22.31 12.42
C GLY A 111 -6.54 21.64 12.76
N THR A 112 -6.91 21.60 14.04
CA THR A 112 -8.20 21.03 14.49
C THR A 112 -9.40 21.90 14.10
N THR A 113 -9.27 23.23 14.13
CA THR A 113 -10.33 24.13 13.62
C THR A 113 -10.51 24.02 12.12
N LEU A 114 -9.42 23.88 11.34
CA LEU A 114 -9.50 23.65 9.89
C LEU A 114 -10.15 22.31 9.55
N PHE A 115 -9.75 21.22 10.22
CA PHE A 115 -10.36 19.90 10.00
C PHE A 115 -11.83 19.85 10.42
N GLY A 116 -12.18 20.47 11.55
CA GLY A 116 -13.56 20.58 12.02
C GLY A 116 -14.44 21.45 11.12
N ALA A 117 -13.89 22.54 10.58
CA ALA A 117 -14.59 23.40 9.63
C ALA A 117 -14.86 22.70 8.29
N LEU A 118 -13.89 21.93 7.78
CA LEU A 118 -14.08 21.13 6.55
C LEU A 118 -15.13 20.02 6.73
N GLY A 119 -15.19 19.38 7.90
CA GLY A 119 -16.21 18.37 8.19
C GLY A 119 -17.64 18.93 8.32
N ASN A 120 -17.79 20.15 8.82
CA ASN A 120 -19.10 20.78 9.04
C ASN A 120 -19.72 21.38 7.76
N VAL A 121 -18.91 21.67 6.73
CA VAL A 121 -19.40 22.20 5.44
C VAL A 121 -20.14 21.14 4.60
N SER A 122 -19.93 19.84 4.86
CA SER A 122 -20.58 18.76 4.10
C SER A 122 -22.04 18.48 4.48
N GLY A 123 -22.58 19.10 5.54
CA GLY A 123 -23.91 18.76 6.09
C GLY A 123 -25.02 19.79 5.85
N LYS A 124 -24.79 20.84 5.06
CA LYS A 124 -25.70 22.01 4.96
C LYS A 124 -26.15 22.30 3.52
N GLY A 125 -26.52 21.25 2.78
CA GLY A 125 -26.89 21.33 1.37
C GLY A 125 -28.27 20.79 0.98
N GLU A 126 -29.14 20.42 1.92
CA GLU A 126 -30.49 19.91 1.60
C GLU A 126 -31.57 20.63 2.42
N LEU A 127 -32.03 21.77 1.92
CA LEU A 127 -33.36 22.35 2.13
C LEU A 127 -33.81 23.05 0.85
#